data_AF-Q9APC4-F1
#
_entry.id   AF-Q9APC4-F1
#
_cell.length_a   1.000
_cell.length_b   1.000
_cell.length_c   1.000
_cell.angle_alpha   90.00
_cell.angle_beta   90.00
_cell.angle_gamma   90.00
#
_symmetry.space_group_name_H-M   'P 1'
#
loop_
_entity.id
_entity.type
_entity.pdbx_description
1 polymer ?
#
loop_
_entity_poly.entity_id
_entity_poly.type
_entity_poly.pdbx_seq_one_letter_code
_entity_poly.pdbx_strand_id
1 'polypeptide(L)'
;IPDENLKAMIETCASIKYPMDVAALGDLSNVYLAGHPKHPGKRAPSTAGDTDVAEARTHHKELTPQQEVNEKLVEAIMEYDGDKAIEWVKKGLERGMTAQDIVFDGLSLGMKVVGDMYERNERFVTDMLKAAKTMDKAMPILTPLLEQAGGDGGPTGTVVVGLVRGNTQDIGKNLVCLMLKANGFKVIDLGKNVKPE
;
A
#
# COMPACT_ATOMS: atom_id res chain seq x y z
N ILE A 1 -0.91 -4.76 -23.51
CA ILE A 1 -1.00 -3.52 -22.69
C ILE A 1 0.09 -2.59 -23.21
N PRO A 2 -0.20 -1.32 -23.52
CA PRO A 2 0.84 -0.35 -23.90
C PRO A 2 1.88 -0.23 -22.78
N ASP A 3 3.18 -0.11 -23.11
CA ASP A 3 4.27 -0.08 -22.12
C ASP A 3 4.08 1.01 -21.05
N GLU A 4 3.48 2.15 -21.40
CA GLU A 4 3.16 3.23 -20.46
C GLU A 4 2.15 2.80 -19.38
N ASN A 5 1.12 2.03 -19.73
CA ASN A 5 0.13 1.56 -18.77
C ASN A 5 0.73 0.52 -17.82
N LEU A 6 1.65 -0.31 -18.32
CA LEU A 6 2.37 -1.28 -17.50
C LEU A 6 3.31 -0.59 -16.51
N LYS A 7 4.03 0.44 -16.98
CA LYS A 7 4.94 1.23 -16.15
C LYS A 7 4.18 1.99 -15.07
N ALA A 8 3.06 2.62 -15.42
CA ALA A 8 2.18 3.30 -14.46
C ALA A 8 1.66 2.32 -13.40
N MET A 9 1.19 1.14 -13.80
CA MET A 9 0.75 0.09 -12.87
C MET A 9 1.86 -0.34 -11.90
N ILE A 10 3.08 -0.55 -12.42
CA ILE A 10 4.25 -0.91 -11.60
C ILE A 10 4.58 0.21 -10.61
N GLU A 11 4.60 1.47 -11.06
CA GLU A 11 4.87 2.63 -10.22
C GLU A 11 3.81 2.80 -9.13
N THR A 12 2.53 2.65 -9.44
CA THR A 12 1.44 2.71 -8.47
C THR A 12 1.57 1.62 -7.41
N CYS A 13 1.83 0.37 -7.81
CA CYS A 13 2.04 -0.73 -6.86
C CYS A 13 3.31 -0.54 -6.02
N ALA A 14 4.39 -0.02 -6.61
CA ALA A 14 5.66 0.23 -5.92
C ALA A 14 5.57 1.42 -4.94
N SER A 15 4.60 2.32 -5.15
CA SER A 15 4.34 3.46 -4.25
C SER A 15 3.67 3.06 -2.92
N ILE A 16 3.12 1.83 -2.82
CA ILE A 16 2.51 1.31 -1.59
C ILE A 16 3.62 1.00 -0.57
N LYS A 17 3.85 1.93 0.38
CA LYS A 17 4.98 1.90 1.33
C LYS A 17 4.64 1.33 2.73
N TYR A 18 4.37 0.04 2.97
CA TYR A 18 4.21 -0.47 4.37
C TYR A 18 4.58 -1.96 4.59
N PRO A 19 4.88 -2.40 5.84
CA PRO A 19 5.51 -1.71 6.98
C PRO A 19 7.04 -1.93 7.02
N MET A 20 7.75 -1.14 7.83
CA MET A 20 9.17 -1.39 8.14
C MET A 20 9.35 -2.70 8.91
N ASP A 21 10.32 -3.50 8.49
CA ASP A 21 10.78 -4.68 9.21
C ASP A 21 11.53 -4.28 10.48
N VAL A 22 10.86 -4.49 11.63
CA VAL A 22 11.38 -4.16 12.96
C VAL A 22 12.60 -5.01 13.33
N ALA A 23 12.75 -6.21 12.75
CA ALA A 23 13.93 -7.04 12.96
C ALA A 23 15.13 -6.52 12.14
N ALA A 24 14.88 -5.83 11.03
CA ALA A 24 15.92 -5.19 10.22
C ALA A 24 16.39 -3.82 10.77
N LEU A 25 15.66 -3.25 11.75
CA LEU A 25 15.93 -1.92 12.32
C LEU A 25 17.14 -1.85 13.26
N GLY A 26 17.75 -2.98 13.63
CA GLY A 26 19.00 -3.01 14.41
C GLY A 26 18.88 -2.42 15.82
N ASP A 27 19.98 -1.95 16.39
CA ASP A 27 19.98 -1.25 17.68
C ASP A 27 19.44 0.18 17.53
N LEU A 28 18.24 0.40 18.08
CA LEU A 28 17.53 1.68 18.04
C LEU A 28 17.99 2.68 19.11
N SER A 29 18.99 2.34 19.93
CA SER A 29 19.52 3.19 21.01
C SER A 29 20.02 4.56 20.53
N ASN A 30 20.37 4.69 19.25
CA ASN A 30 20.88 5.92 18.63
C ASN A 30 20.01 6.47 17.49
N VAL A 31 18.74 6.08 17.42
CA VAL A 31 17.78 6.68 16.48
C VAL A 31 17.12 7.89 17.14
N TYR A 32 17.41 9.08 16.60
CA TYR A 32 16.87 10.34 17.10
C TYR A 32 15.83 10.89 16.12
N LEU A 33 14.68 11.37 16.64
CA LEU A 33 13.64 12.00 15.83
C LEU A 33 14.18 13.26 15.14
N ALA A 34 13.61 13.57 13.97
CA ALA A 34 13.95 14.76 13.21
C ALA A 34 13.70 16.04 14.05
N GLY A 35 14.74 16.83 14.28
CA GLY A 35 14.72 18.01 15.15
C GLY A 35 15.32 17.80 16.54
N HIS A 36 15.73 16.58 16.91
CA HIS A 36 16.55 16.32 18.09
C HIS A 36 17.94 16.98 17.93
N PRO A 37 18.62 17.46 19.01
CA PRO A 37 19.94 18.10 18.90
C PRO A 37 21.01 17.27 18.18
N LYS A 38 20.85 15.93 18.21
CA LYS A 38 21.73 14.96 17.50
C LYS A 38 21.24 14.58 16.09
N HIS A 39 20.07 15.06 15.65
CA HIS A 39 19.54 14.88 14.29
C HIS A 39 18.77 16.15 13.82
N PRO A 40 19.49 17.21 13.42
CA PRO A 40 18.90 18.52 13.12
C PRO A 40 18.15 18.58 11.77
N GLY A 41 18.31 17.58 10.90
CA GLY A 41 17.64 17.54 9.60
C GLY A 41 16.14 17.24 9.74
N LYS A 42 15.29 18.13 9.21
CA LYS A 42 13.89 17.82 8.89
C LYS A 42 13.81 17.54 7.39
N ARG A 43 13.48 16.30 6.99
CA ARG A 43 13.06 16.02 5.60
C ARG A 43 11.64 16.52 5.43
N ALA A 44 11.32 17.02 4.23
CA ALA A 44 9.93 17.26 3.86
C ALA A 44 9.18 15.90 3.84
N PRO A 45 7.87 15.89 4.18
CA PRO A 45 7.06 14.69 4.04
C PRO A 45 7.15 14.14 2.62
N SER A 46 7.18 12.83 2.46
CA SER A 46 7.20 12.18 1.14
C SER A 46 5.90 12.39 0.36
N THR A 47 4.86 12.86 1.03
CA THR A 47 3.54 13.30 0.52
C THR A 47 3.47 14.81 0.27
N ALA A 48 4.56 15.56 0.41
CA ALA A 48 4.54 17.01 0.21
C ALA A 48 4.15 17.36 -1.25
N GLY A 49 2.92 17.82 -1.44
CA GLY A 49 2.33 18.14 -2.75
C GLY A 49 1.33 17.10 -3.27
N ASP A 50 1.07 16.02 -2.54
CA ASP A 50 0.05 15.02 -2.86
C ASP A 50 -1.36 15.56 -2.53
N THR A 51 -2.13 15.90 -3.56
CA THR A 51 -3.48 16.46 -3.43
C THR A 51 -4.45 15.47 -2.79
N ASP A 52 -4.27 14.18 -3.01
CA ASP A 52 -5.18 13.14 -2.52
C ASP A 52 -5.06 13.00 -0.99
N VAL A 53 -3.84 13.16 -0.46
CA VAL A 53 -3.58 13.18 1.00
C VAL A 53 -4.11 14.47 1.65
N ALA A 54 -4.08 15.59 0.93
CA ALA A 54 -4.62 16.85 1.41
C ALA A 54 -6.15 16.85 1.46
N GLU A 55 -6.80 16.30 0.44
CA GLU A 55 -8.26 16.21 0.33
C GLU A 55 -8.85 15.20 1.32
N ALA A 56 -8.18 14.06 1.56
CA ALA A 56 -8.60 13.08 2.56
C ALA A 56 -8.65 13.63 4.01
N ARG A 57 -7.97 14.75 4.29
CA ARG A 57 -8.00 15.42 5.61
C ARG A 57 -9.17 16.40 5.78
N THR A 58 -9.85 16.80 4.70
CA THR A 58 -10.93 17.80 4.74
C THR A 58 -12.31 17.16 4.59
N HIS A 59 -13.11 17.18 5.65
CA HIS A 59 -14.52 16.79 5.59
C HIS A 59 -15.34 17.86 4.86
N HIS A 60 -15.80 17.61 3.63
CA HIS A 60 -17.11 18.05 3.06
C HIS A 60 -17.21 17.91 1.52
N LYS A 61 -18.09 17.01 1.02
CA LYS A 61 -19.20 17.25 0.04
C LYS A 61 -19.93 15.94 -0.27
N GLU A 62 -21.06 15.97 -0.99
CA GLU A 62 -21.82 14.78 -1.42
C GLU A 62 -20.89 13.74 -2.07
N LEU A 63 -20.66 12.65 -1.35
CA LEU A 63 -19.76 11.57 -1.76
C LEU A 63 -20.49 10.60 -2.66
N THR A 64 -19.86 10.25 -3.77
CA THR A 64 -20.31 9.09 -4.54
C THR A 64 -20.25 7.82 -3.67
N PRO A 65 -21.06 6.79 -3.95
CA PRO A 65 -21.04 5.55 -3.16
C PRO A 65 -19.66 4.87 -3.09
N GLN A 66 -18.77 5.13 -4.06
CA GLN A 66 -17.40 4.63 -4.07
C GLN A 66 -16.48 5.45 -3.17
N GLN A 67 -16.60 6.78 -3.21
CA GLN A 67 -15.82 7.66 -2.33
C GLN A 67 -16.18 7.48 -0.86
N GLU A 68 -17.46 7.22 -0.54
CA GLU A 68 -17.88 6.87 0.83
C GLU A 68 -17.16 5.62 1.34
N VAL A 69 -17.05 4.58 0.51
CA VAL A 69 -16.33 3.35 0.86
C VAL A 69 -14.84 3.65 1.08
N ASN A 70 -14.23 4.45 0.20
CA ASN A 70 -12.81 4.81 0.31
C ASN A 70 -12.53 5.60 1.59
N GLU A 71 -13.33 6.62 1.91
CA GLU A 71 -13.19 7.38 3.15
C GLU A 71 -13.35 6.49 4.39
N LYS A 72 -14.31 5.57 4.37
CA LYS A 72 -14.55 4.65 5.49
C LYS A 72 -13.44 3.62 5.65
N LEU A 73 -12.82 3.19 4.56
CA LEU A 73 -11.61 2.35 4.60
C LEU A 73 -10.41 3.12 5.16
N VAL A 74 -10.24 4.39 4.76
CA VAL A 74 -9.22 5.28 5.31
C VAL A 74 -9.40 5.44 6.83
N GLU A 75 -10.62 5.71 7.27
CA GLU A 75 -10.98 5.84 8.68
C GLU A 75 -10.68 4.54 9.45
N ALA A 76 -11.09 3.39 8.92
CA ALA A 76 -10.83 2.09 9.55
C ALA A 76 -9.32 1.83 9.75
N ILE A 77 -8.49 2.22 8.78
CA ILE A 77 -7.03 2.11 8.88
C ILE A 77 -6.47 3.07 9.95
N MET A 78 -6.97 4.30 10.02
CA MET A 78 -6.55 5.31 11.01
C MET A 78 -6.95 4.96 12.45
N GLU A 79 -8.09 4.27 12.62
CA GLU A 79 -8.60 3.77 13.90
C GLU A 79 -8.01 2.40 14.28
N TYR A 80 -7.28 1.76 13.37
CA TYR A 80 -6.73 0.41 13.52
C TYR A 80 -7.79 -0.68 13.70
N ASP A 81 -8.94 -0.52 13.05
CA ASP A 81 -10.07 -1.43 13.17
C ASP A 81 -10.12 -2.40 11.97
N GLY A 82 -9.62 -3.61 12.22
CA GLY A 82 -9.60 -4.69 11.23
C GLY A 82 -10.98 -5.20 10.81
N ASP A 83 -11.94 -5.16 11.72
CA ASP A 83 -13.27 -5.73 11.47
C ASP A 83 -14.09 -4.75 10.62
N LYS A 84 -13.99 -3.44 10.91
CA LYS A 84 -14.51 -2.38 10.03
C LYS A 84 -13.89 -2.42 8.65
N ALA A 85 -12.57 -2.62 8.55
CA ALA A 85 -11.91 -2.72 7.24
C ALA A 85 -12.50 -3.87 6.41
N ILE A 86 -12.70 -5.05 7.00
CA ILE A 86 -13.34 -6.20 6.33
C ILE A 86 -14.78 -5.89 5.90
N GLU A 87 -15.56 -5.24 6.76
CA GLU A 87 -16.95 -4.86 6.47
C GLU A 87 -17.04 -3.94 5.25
N TRP A 88 -16.22 -2.88 5.23
CA TRP A 88 -16.22 -1.91 4.14
C TRP A 88 -15.64 -2.45 2.84
N VAL A 89 -14.66 -3.36 2.92
CA VAL A 89 -14.19 -4.09 1.73
C VAL A 89 -15.33 -4.90 1.10
N LYS A 90 -16.11 -5.63 1.90
CA LYS A 90 -17.26 -6.39 1.39
C LYS A 90 -18.33 -5.47 0.79
N LYS A 91 -18.66 -4.37 1.47
CA LYS A 91 -19.59 -3.36 0.96
C LYS A 91 -19.11 -2.73 -0.36
N GLY A 92 -17.81 -2.48 -0.51
CA GLY A 92 -17.22 -1.99 -1.76
C GLY A 92 -17.43 -2.96 -2.91
N LEU A 93 -17.18 -4.26 -2.66
CA LEU A 93 -17.42 -5.32 -3.64
C LEU A 93 -18.90 -5.45 -4.01
N GLU A 94 -19.81 -5.37 -3.03
CA GLU A 94 -21.26 -5.36 -3.27
C GLU A 94 -21.73 -4.15 -4.09
N ARG A 95 -21.07 -3.00 -3.94
CA ARG A 95 -21.30 -1.78 -4.72
C ARG A 95 -20.67 -1.83 -6.12
N GLY A 96 -20.09 -2.95 -6.52
CA GLY A 96 -19.50 -3.17 -7.85
C GLY A 96 -18.13 -2.53 -8.03
N MET A 97 -17.44 -2.14 -6.95
CA MET A 97 -16.05 -1.70 -7.03
C MET A 97 -15.16 -2.89 -7.36
N THR A 98 -14.09 -2.64 -8.12
CA THR A 98 -13.11 -3.70 -8.35
C THR A 98 -12.25 -3.88 -7.11
N ALA A 99 -11.69 -5.07 -6.93
CA ALA A 99 -10.73 -5.32 -5.86
C ALA A 99 -9.49 -4.40 -5.97
N GLN A 100 -9.17 -3.92 -7.18
CA GLN A 100 -8.07 -2.98 -7.42
C GLN A 100 -8.39 -1.61 -6.81
N ASP A 101 -9.55 -1.05 -7.12
CA ASP A 101 -9.98 0.27 -6.62
C ASP A 101 -9.98 0.28 -5.08
N ILE A 102 -10.49 -0.79 -4.46
CA ILE A 102 -10.54 -0.91 -2.99
C ILE A 102 -9.13 -0.92 -2.37
N VAL A 103 -8.17 -1.58 -3.02
CA VAL A 103 -6.78 -1.63 -2.53
C VAL A 103 -6.09 -0.28 -2.72
N PHE A 104 -6.15 0.31 -3.91
CA PHE A 104 -5.39 1.52 -4.23
C PHE A 104 -6.02 2.79 -3.66
N ASP A 105 -7.34 2.95 -3.82
CA ASP A 105 -8.04 4.19 -3.48
C ASP A 105 -8.59 4.19 -2.05
N GLY A 106 -8.72 3.00 -1.44
CA GLY A 106 -9.17 2.85 -0.06
C GLY A 106 -8.02 2.52 0.90
N LEU A 107 -7.59 1.26 0.90
CA LEU A 107 -6.64 0.73 1.88
C LEU A 107 -5.26 1.41 1.79
N SER A 108 -4.72 1.55 0.58
CA SER A 108 -3.42 2.20 0.37
C SER A 108 -3.48 3.70 0.67
N LEU A 109 -4.61 4.36 0.42
CA LEU A 109 -4.78 5.77 0.77
C LEU A 109 -4.77 5.98 2.29
N GLY A 110 -5.52 5.17 3.05
CA GLY A 110 -5.52 5.27 4.52
C GLY A 110 -4.14 5.03 5.10
N MET A 111 -3.42 4.13 4.46
CA MET A 111 -2.06 3.81 4.79
C MET A 111 -1.09 4.99 4.50
N LYS A 112 -1.20 5.67 3.35
CA LYS A 112 -0.46 6.91 3.06
C LYS A 112 -0.72 8.00 4.11
N VAL A 113 -1.97 8.16 4.55
CA VAL A 113 -2.36 9.15 5.56
C VAL A 113 -1.67 8.89 6.90
N VAL A 114 -1.67 7.64 7.37
CA VAL A 114 -0.93 7.27 8.60
C VAL A 114 0.57 7.52 8.44
N GLY A 115 1.11 7.36 7.23
CA GLY A 115 2.53 7.54 6.92
C GLY A 115 2.93 9.01 6.98
N ASP A 116 2.11 9.88 6.40
CA ASP A 116 2.26 11.33 6.50
C ASP A 116 2.17 11.80 7.96
N MET A 117 1.23 11.26 8.74
CA MET A 117 1.16 11.55 10.19
C MET A 117 2.41 11.12 10.95
N TYR A 118 2.98 9.95 10.61
CA TYR A 118 4.25 9.51 11.18
C TYR A 118 5.41 10.45 10.82
N GLU A 119 5.53 10.87 9.56
CA GLU A 119 6.56 11.81 9.10
C GLU A 119 6.43 13.20 9.75
N ARG A 120 5.20 13.61 10.10
CA ARG A 120 4.91 14.85 10.85
C ARG A 120 5.11 14.73 12.36
N ASN A 121 5.50 13.55 12.86
CA ASN A 121 5.59 13.23 14.29
C ASN A 121 4.23 13.29 15.03
N GLU A 122 3.12 13.11 14.33
CA GLU A 122 1.76 13.01 14.90
C GLU A 122 1.40 11.57 15.33
N ARG A 123 2.09 10.57 14.77
CA ARG A 123 1.94 9.13 15.08
C ARG A 123 3.31 8.47 15.28
N PHE A 124 3.33 7.33 15.97
CA PHE A 124 4.57 6.58 16.24
C PHE A 124 4.75 5.38 15.30
N VAL A 125 5.93 4.75 15.33
CA VAL A 125 6.17 3.51 14.55
C VAL A 125 5.20 2.39 14.94
N THR A 126 4.79 2.31 16.21
CA THR A 126 3.82 1.32 16.69
C THR A 126 2.42 1.50 16.08
N ASP A 127 2.06 2.74 15.75
CA ASP A 127 0.82 3.09 15.05
C ASP A 127 0.85 2.61 13.60
N MET A 128 1.98 2.79 12.92
CA MET A 128 2.18 2.23 11.57
C MET A 128 2.05 0.70 11.54
N LEU A 129 2.56 0.01 12.56
CA LEU A 129 2.43 -1.45 12.67
C LEU A 129 0.98 -1.90 12.89
N LYS A 130 0.19 -1.13 13.65
CA LYS A 130 -1.24 -1.42 13.84
C LYS A 130 -2.02 -1.22 12.55
N ALA A 131 -1.79 -0.11 11.85
CA ALA A 131 -2.39 0.17 10.55
C ALA A 131 -2.08 -0.94 9.53
N ALA A 132 -0.82 -1.41 9.47
CA ALA A 132 -0.42 -2.54 8.64
C ALA A 132 -1.20 -3.82 8.96
N LYS A 133 -1.32 -4.18 10.25
CA LYS A 133 -2.11 -5.35 10.66
C LYS A 133 -3.59 -5.23 10.29
N THR A 134 -4.15 -4.02 10.32
CA THR A 134 -5.53 -3.77 9.91
C THR A 134 -5.71 -4.01 8.41
N MET A 135 -4.79 -3.52 7.59
CA MET A 135 -4.79 -3.80 6.14
C MET A 135 -4.62 -5.30 5.84
N ASP A 136 -3.68 -5.97 6.51
CA ASP A 136 -3.40 -7.39 6.33
C ASP A 136 -4.60 -8.29 6.63
N LYS A 137 -5.51 -7.87 7.51
CA LYS A 137 -6.76 -8.58 7.79
C LYS A 137 -7.77 -8.52 6.64
N ALA A 138 -7.76 -7.44 5.87
CA ALA A 138 -8.69 -7.22 4.77
C ALA A 138 -8.18 -7.83 3.44
N MET A 139 -6.86 -7.92 3.27
CA MET A 139 -6.21 -8.40 2.06
C MET A 139 -6.62 -9.83 1.61
N PRO A 140 -6.82 -10.83 2.49
CA PRO A 140 -7.21 -12.18 2.10
C PRO A 140 -8.53 -12.28 1.32
N ILE A 141 -9.42 -11.28 1.46
CA ILE A 141 -10.68 -11.21 0.71
C ILE A 141 -10.42 -10.73 -0.72
N LEU A 142 -9.47 -9.81 -0.88
CA LEU A 142 -9.16 -9.14 -2.14
C LEU A 142 -8.19 -9.95 -3.00
N THR A 143 -7.21 -10.64 -2.39
CA THR A 143 -6.21 -11.46 -3.09
C THR A 143 -6.80 -12.42 -4.14
N PRO A 144 -7.79 -13.29 -3.83
CA PRO A 144 -8.34 -14.21 -4.83
C PRO A 144 -9.10 -13.50 -5.97
N LEU A 145 -9.70 -12.34 -5.70
CA LEU A 145 -10.40 -11.55 -6.71
C LEU A 145 -9.41 -10.87 -7.68
N LEU A 146 -8.27 -10.44 -7.15
CA LEU A 146 -7.17 -9.89 -7.92
C LEU A 146 -6.49 -10.98 -8.78
N GLU A 147 -6.47 -12.23 -8.33
CA GLU A 147 -6.00 -13.39 -9.11
C GLU A 147 -6.97 -13.75 -10.25
N GLN A 148 -8.27 -13.72 -9.99
CA GLN A 148 -9.32 -14.07 -10.96
C GLN A 148 -9.56 -12.99 -12.03
N ALA A 149 -9.18 -11.74 -11.77
CA ALA A 149 -9.24 -10.68 -12.78
C ALA A 149 -8.31 -10.93 -13.98
N GLY A 150 -7.50 -12.00 -13.94
CA GLY A 150 -6.60 -12.38 -15.01
C GLY A 150 -7.26 -13.06 -16.20
N GLY A 151 -7.02 -12.55 -17.41
CA GLY A 151 -7.56 -13.13 -18.63
C GLY A 151 -6.82 -14.40 -19.06
N ASP A 152 -7.56 -15.35 -19.65
CA ASP A 152 -7.10 -16.63 -20.24
C ASP A 152 -6.15 -16.47 -21.46
N GLY A 153 -5.56 -15.29 -21.66
CA GLY A 153 -4.57 -15.06 -22.70
C GLY A 153 -3.25 -15.72 -22.33
N GLY A 154 -2.81 -16.69 -23.15
CA GLY A 154 -1.54 -17.39 -22.97
C GLY A 154 -0.33 -16.44 -22.79
N PRO A 155 0.81 -16.94 -22.27
CA PRO A 155 1.87 -16.11 -21.73
C PRO A 155 2.44 -15.11 -22.77
N THR A 156 2.23 -13.81 -22.52
CA THR A 156 2.68 -12.70 -23.38
C THR A 156 4.19 -12.44 -23.26
N GLY A 157 4.82 -12.91 -22.17
CA GLY A 157 6.25 -12.77 -21.90
C GLY A 157 6.63 -13.31 -20.52
N THR A 158 7.94 -13.41 -20.22
CA THR A 158 8.45 -13.78 -18.89
C THR A 158 9.00 -12.55 -18.17
N VAL A 159 8.55 -12.29 -16.94
CA VAL A 159 9.01 -11.20 -16.08
C VAL A 159 9.67 -11.80 -14.84
N VAL A 160 10.85 -11.31 -14.49
CA VAL A 160 11.54 -11.66 -13.24
C VAL A 160 11.40 -10.48 -12.28
N VAL A 161 10.91 -10.74 -11.07
CA VAL A 161 10.66 -9.71 -10.05
C VAL A 161 11.35 -10.12 -8.75
N GLY A 162 12.05 -9.20 -8.11
CA GLY A 162 12.65 -9.41 -6.79
C GLY A 162 12.89 -8.08 -6.09
N LEU A 163 12.87 -8.08 -4.76
CA LEU A 163 13.30 -6.89 -4.01
C LEU A 163 14.80 -6.92 -3.80
N VAL A 164 15.44 -5.78 -4.10
CA VAL A 164 16.85 -5.56 -3.86
C VAL A 164 17.20 -5.85 -2.40
N ARG A 165 18.41 -6.37 -2.19
CA ARG A 165 19.01 -6.60 -0.88
C ARG A 165 18.76 -5.42 0.09
N GLY A 166 18.35 -5.74 1.30
CA GLY A 166 18.00 -4.78 2.35
C GLY A 166 16.56 -4.29 2.31
N ASN A 167 15.79 -4.58 1.24
CA ASN A 167 14.36 -4.29 1.20
C ASN A 167 13.54 -5.56 1.48
N THR A 168 12.76 -5.50 2.54
CA THR A 168 11.90 -6.59 3.04
C THR A 168 10.41 -6.33 2.84
N GLN A 169 10.04 -5.17 2.27
CA GLN A 169 8.65 -4.74 2.03
C GLN A 169 8.11 -5.38 0.74
N ASP A 170 7.47 -6.55 0.87
CA ASP A 170 7.06 -7.42 -0.24
C ASP A 170 5.60 -7.29 -0.68
N ILE A 171 4.77 -6.51 0.02
CA ILE A 171 3.35 -6.31 -0.34
C ILE A 171 3.22 -5.71 -1.74
N GLY A 172 3.90 -4.58 -2.01
CA GLY A 172 3.88 -3.93 -3.33
C GLY A 172 4.43 -4.85 -4.43
N LYS A 173 5.53 -5.57 -4.15
CA LYS A 173 6.08 -6.58 -5.06
C LYS A 173 5.04 -7.66 -5.37
N ASN A 174 4.39 -8.21 -4.35
CA ASN A 174 3.40 -9.28 -4.49
C ASN A 174 2.20 -8.80 -5.31
N LEU A 175 1.75 -7.56 -5.11
CA LEU A 175 0.69 -6.96 -5.90
C LEU A 175 1.11 -6.79 -7.38
N VAL A 176 2.33 -6.32 -7.65
CA VAL A 176 2.87 -6.28 -9.03
C VAL A 176 2.91 -7.68 -9.66
N CYS A 177 3.45 -8.66 -8.93
CA CYS A 177 3.51 -10.05 -9.41
C CYS A 177 2.10 -10.58 -9.73
N LEU A 178 1.13 -10.27 -8.89
CA LEU A 178 -0.26 -10.66 -9.05
C LEU A 178 -0.88 -10.01 -10.29
N MET A 179 -0.72 -8.70 -10.46
CA MET A 179 -1.21 -7.98 -11.63
C MET A 179 -0.58 -8.47 -12.93
N LEU A 180 0.73 -8.71 -12.93
CA LEU A 180 1.43 -9.24 -14.09
C LEU A 180 0.92 -10.64 -14.47
N LYS A 181 0.73 -11.52 -13.49
CA LYS A 181 0.13 -12.85 -13.72
C LYS A 181 -1.29 -12.73 -14.27
N ALA A 182 -2.10 -11.85 -13.69
CA ALA A 182 -3.46 -11.60 -14.16
C ALA A 182 -3.46 -11.12 -15.63
N ASN A 183 -2.50 -10.29 -16.02
CA ASN A 183 -2.36 -9.81 -17.39
C ASN A 183 -1.65 -10.79 -18.35
N GLY A 184 -1.57 -12.08 -17.99
CA GLY A 184 -1.03 -13.12 -18.86
C GLY A 184 0.50 -13.11 -18.98
N PHE A 185 1.24 -12.61 -17.98
CA PHE A 185 2.70 -12.75 -17.95
C PHE A 185 3.12 -13.97 -17.10
N LYS A 186 4.19 -14.64 -17.53
CA LYS A 186 4.89 -15.62 -16.68
C LYS A 186 5.79 -14.86 -15.71
N VAL A 187 5.42 -14.83 -14.43
CA VAL A 187 6.19 -14.13 -13.40
C VAL A 187 7.07 -15.10 -12.61
N ILE A 188 8.38 -14.84 -12.58
CA ILE A 188 9.37 -15.50 -11.73
C ILE A 188 9.66 -14.56 -10.56
N ASP A 189 9.21 -14.93 -9.37
CA ASP A 189 9.41 -14.14 -8.15
C ASP A 189 10.65 -14.66 -7.40
N LEU A 190 11.70 -13.85 -7.35
CA LEU A 190 12.95 -14.13 -6.64
C LEU A 190 12.81 -13.90 -5.12
N GLY A 191 11.70 -13.33 -4.67
CA GLY A 191 11.44 -13.04 -3.27
C GLY A 191 11.99 -11.70 -2.81
N LYS A 192 12.31 -11.61 -1.52
CA LYS A 192 12.82 -10.39 -0.88
C LYS A 192 14.28 -10.50 -0.50
N ASN A 193 14.96 -9.36 -0.36
CA ASN A 193 16.37 -9.29 0.01
C ASN A 193 17.30 -10.05 -0.97
N VAL A 194 17.03 -9.94 -2.26
CA VAL A 194 17.74 -10.66 -3.33
C VAL A 194 19.02 -9.91 -3.69
N LYS A 195 20.12 -10.66 -3.86
CA LYS A 195 21.39 -10.08 -4.31
C LYS A 195 21.35 -9.77 -5.81
N PRO A 196 22.18 -8.84 -6.30
CA PRO A 196 22.24 -8.53 -7.73
C PRO A 196 22.78 -9.67 -8.60
N GLU A 197 23.60 -10.57 -8.02
CA GLU A 197 24.14 -11.77 -8.68
C GLU A 197 23.14 -12.93 -8.71
#